data_AF-B4Q9I5-F1
#
_entry.id   AF-B4Q9I5-F1
#
_cell.length_a   1.000
_cell.length_b   1.000
_cell.length_c   1.000
_cell.angle_alpha   90.00
_cell.angle_beta   90.00
_cell.angle_gamma   90.00
#
_symmetry.space_group_name_H-M   'P 1'
#
loop_
_entity.id
_entity.type
_entity.pdbx_description
1 polymer ?
#
loop_
_entity_poly.entity_id
_entity_poly.type
_entity_poly.pdbx_seq_one_letter_code
_entity_poly.pdbx_strand_id
1 'polypeptide(L)'
;MPRRKPTIKTDVIGDLDLNPEVAIDDYRVSRQQDQFFVKPPNWDSAGDTIEMLYIANLREYDAMKQVQIQLLKDAKRQAALNVQRIRKMYKIQERLRKRFVEVNGFIKDCADKKRSADKSIREETVLHAEVTKEIDEFKTSIAELSTFRTALKATVAQFQPYERVLEEVVKVSDIFISSKDCIDRCDALMLAQVEINKLKSQKLNEIEEMRQRMWEKILSACKDTTSLYNLDKERMFDGIQILYRMLCKRRDIVPSYHSYEIDKIMSFIMREMSLLSSVLQELESNKGDKVGAGRMC
;
A
#
# COMPACT_ATOMS: atom_id res chain seq x y z
N MET A 1 66.71 15.69 55.91
CA MET A 1 65.75 15.59 54.77
C MET A 1 66.17 16.58 53.69
N PRO A 2 66.14 16.24 52.39
CA PRO A 2 66.48 17.19 51.33
C PRO A 2 65.28 18.13 51.07
N ARG A 3 65.53 19.43 50.93
CA ARG A 3 64.51 20.48 50.80
C ARG A 3 63.67 20.29 49.53
N ARG A 4 62.33 20.29 49.68
CA ARG A 4 61.31 20.26 48.60
C ARG A 4 60.77 21.68 48.37
N LYS A 5 61.49 22.54 47.64
CA LYS A 5 60.97 23.66 46.81
C LYS A 5 62.14 24.55 46.31
N PRO A 6 61.98 25.22 45.15
CA PRO A 6 63.09 25.73 44.37
C PRO A 6 63.54 27.12 44.83
N THR A 7 64.86 27.34 44.82
CA THR A 7 65.50 28.66 44.84
C THR A 7 65.11 29.45 43.58
N ILE A 8 64.40 30.56 43.76
CA ILE A 8 64.13 31.54 42.70
C ILE A 8 65.07 32.72 42.99
N LYS A 9 66.16 32.78 42.22
CA LYS A 9 67.38 33.61 42.44
C LYS A 9 67.08 35.12 42.41
N THR A 10 67.94 36.01 42.92
CA THR A 10 69.17 36.45 42.24
C THR A 10 70.34 36.76 43.18
N ASP A 11 71.49 36.16 42.86
CA ASP A 11 72.86 36.66 43.02
C ASP A 11 73.29 37.24 44.38
N VAL A 12 73.92 36.41 45.20
CA VAL A 12 75.05 36.84 46.06
C VAL A 12 76.13 35.75 46.05
N ILE A 13 77.37 36.19 45.84
CA ILE A 13 78.60 35.41 45.83
C ILE A 13 79.07 35.21 47.27
N GLY A 14 79.45 33.99 47.65
CA GLY A 14 80.05 33.67 48.96
C GLY A 14 79.06 33.17 50.01
N ASP A 15 79.56 32.63 51.13
CA ASP A 15 78.86 31.89 52.22
C ASP A 15 77.71 32.64 52.94
N LEU A 16 77.19 33.73 52.39
CA LEU A 16 76.04 34.49 52.89
C LEU A 16 74.72 33.96 52.29
N ASP A 17 74.45 32.68 52.50
CA ASP A 17 73.13 32.08 52.24
C ASP A 17 72.24 32.33 53.46
N LEU A 18 71.78 33.58 53.63
CA LEU A 18 70.87 33.94 54.71
C LEU A 18 69.49 33.34 54.39
N ASN A 19 69.11 32.27 55.09
CA ASN A 19 67.71 31.83 55.14
C ASN A 19 66.86 33.07 55.49
N PRO A 20 65.75 33.36 54.78
CA PRO A 20 64.99 34.60 55.00
C PRO A 20 64.45 34.70 56.43
N GLU A 21 64.21 33.56 57.10
CA GLU A 21 63.84 33.51 58.52
C GLU A 21 65.01 33.95 59.43
N VAL A 22 66.24 33.52 59.13
CA VAL A 22 67.45 33.91 59.88
C VAL A 22 67.81 35.38 59.59
N ALA A 23 67.62 35.86 58.37
CA ALA A 23 67.85 37.25 58.00
C ALA A 23 66.96 38.23 58.79
N ILE A 24 65.74 37.83 59.12
CA ILE A 24 64.82 38.64 59.96
C ILE A 24 65.34 38.70 61.39
N ASP A 25 65.84 37.59 61.93
CA ASP A 25 66.43 37.54 63.27
C ASP A 25 67.74 38.35 63.32
N ASP A 26 68.61 38.23 62.32
CA ASP A 26 69.82 39.03 62.21
C ASP A 26 69.51 40.52 62.04
N TYR A 27 68.50 40.88 61.26
CA TYR A 27 68.03 42.26 61.14
C TYR A 27 67.48 42.80 62.47
N ARG A 28 66.73 42.00 63.21
CA ARG A 28 66.24 42.35 64.55
C ARG A 28 67.39 42.56 65.53
N VAL A 29 68.38 41.65 65.53
CA VAL A 29 69.58 41.76 66.36
C VAL A 29 70.40 42.98 65.97
N SER A 30 70.59 43.26 64.67
CA SER A 30 71.28 44.45 64.19
C SER A 30 70.56 45.74 64.60
N ARG A 31 69.23 45.81 64.48
CA ARG A 31 68.44 46.94 64.96
C ARG A 31 68.53 47.13 66.47
N GLN A 32 68.55 46.04 67.24
CA GLN A 32 68.77 46.08 68.68
C GLN A 32 70.20 46.51 69.02
N GLN A 33 71.20 46.06 68.26
CA GLN A 33 72.59 46.50 68.41
C GLN A 33 72.76 47.98 68.08
N ASP A 34 72.15 48.50 67.02
CA ASP A 34 72.19 49.94 66.71
C ASP A 34 71.52 50.79 67.80
N GLN A 35 70.47 50.24 68.44
CA GLN A 35 69.70 50.93 69.47
C GLN A 35 70.36 50.88 70.87
N PHE A 36 71.04 49.78 71.22
CA PHE A 36 71.59 49.55 72.55
C PHE A 36 73.13 49.51 72.62
N PHE A 37 73.81 49.36 71.48
CA PHE A 37 75.26 49.25 71.35
C PHE A 37 75.76 50.23 70.27
N VAL A 38 75.69 51.52 70.55
CA VAL A 38 76.59 52.47 69.87
C VAL A 38 77.99 52.19 70.38
N LYS A 39 78.79 51.41 69.63
CA LYS A 39 80.21 51.27 69.93
C LYS A 39 80.81 52.68 69.91
N PRO A 40 81.36 53.19 71.02
CA PRO A 40 82.10 54.44 70.99
C PRO A 40 83.20 54.30 69.93
N PRO A 41 83.47 55.33 69.10
CA PRO A 41 84.63 55.27 68.23
C PRO A 41 85.86 55.03 69.12
N ASN A 42 86.53 53.89 68.91
CA ASN A 42 87.71 53.50 69.67
C ASN A 42 88.87 54.44 69.28
N TRP A 43 88.95 55.63 69.89
CA TRP A 43 90.07 56.56 69.69
C TRP A 43 91.36 56.08 70.39
N ASP A 44 91.22 55.26 71.44
CA ASP A 44 92.31 54.75 72.30
C ASP A 44 92.64 53.26 72.09
N SER A 45 92.06 52.62 71.08
CA SER A 45 92.65 51.39 70.56
C SER A 45 93.75 51.83 69.60
N ALA A 46 94.99 51.40 69.83
CA ALA A 46 96.01 51.51 68.79
C ALA A 46 95.44 50.83 67.54
N GLY A 47 95.06 51.64 66.54
CA GLY A 47 94.65 51.10 65.25
C GLY A 47 95.76 50.21 64.73
N ASP A 48 95.40 49.14 64.04
CA ASP A 48 96.41 48.21 63.53
C ASP A 48 97.46 49.00 62.74
N THR A 49 98.74 48.88 63.15
CA THR A 49 99.85 49.49 62.43
C THR A 49 99.83 49.03 60.98
N ILE A 50 100.32 49.87 60.05
CA ILE A 50 100.30 49.60 58.61
C ILE A 50 100.91 48.22 58.30
N GLU A 51 101.96 47.84 59.03
CA GLU A 51 102.62 46.54 58.95
C GLU A 51 101.69 45.39 59.38
N MET A 52 100.86 45.60 60.41
CA MET A 52 99.93 44.61 60.93
C MET A 52 98.73 44.41 59.99
N LEU A 53 98.22 45.49 59.38
CA LEU A 53 97.24 45.43 58.30
C LEU A 53 97.81 44.72 57.06
N TYR A 54 99.07 45.00 56.71
CA TYR A 54 99.75 44.31 55.61
C TYR A 54 99.88 42.80 55.87
N ILE A 55 100.25 42.39 57.09
CA ILE A 55 100.33 40.98 57.48
C ILE A 55 98.93 40.32 57.45
N ALA A 56 97.88 41.01 57.93
CA ALA A 56 96.51 40.51 57.87
C ALA A 56 96.03 40.32 56.42
N ASN A 57 96.23 41.34 55.57
CA ASN A 57 95.90 41.28 54.15
C ASN A 57 96.64 40.16 53.41
N LEU A 58 97.92 39.92 53.73
CA LEU A 58 98.67 38.80 53.14
C LEU A 58 98.10 37.44 53.56
N ARG A 59 97.72 37.28 54.84
CA ARG A 59 97.08 36.04 55.33
C ARG A 59 95.71 35.82 54.69
N GLU A 60 94.92 36.87 54.56
CA GLU A 60 93.63 36.83 53.85
C GLU A 60 93.81 36.52 52.38
N TYR A 61 94.81 37.12 51.72
CA TYR A 61 95.15 36.85 50.33
C TYR A 61 95.54 35.37 50.12
N ASP A 62 96.39 34.83 51.00
CA ASP A 62 96.79 33.42 50.93
C ASP A 62 95.61 32.47 51.22
N ALA A 63 94.75 32.81 52.18
CA ALA A 63 93.52 32.07 52.45
C ALA A 63 92.57 32.10 51.24
N MET A 64 92.38 33.27 50.62
CA MET A 64 91.54 33.45 49.42
C MET A 64 92.08 32.66 48.23
N LYS A 65 93.40 32.62 48.06
CA LYS A 65 94.04 31.81 47.02
C LYS A 65 93.80 30.32 47.21
N GLN A 66 93.82 29.84 48.45
CA GLN A 66 93.47 28.44 48.76
C GLN A 66 92.00 28.13 48.48
N VAL A 67 91.09 29.04 48.87
CA VAL A 67 89.64 28.92 48.59
C VAL A 67 89.39 28.91 47.08
N GLN A 68 90.02 29.80 46.31
CA GLN A 68 89.88 29.84 44.85
C GLN A 68 90.30 28.52 44.19
N ILE A 69 91.39 27.89 44.68
CA ILE A 69 91.84 26.58 44.21
C ILE A 69 90.82 25.50 44.52
N GLN A 70 90.22 25.52 45.71
CA GLN A 70 89.17 24.57 46.11
C GLN A 70 87.90 24.74 45.26
N LEU A 71 87.42 25.97 45.10
CA LEU A 71 86.27 26.30 44.26
C LEU A 71 86.47 25.85 42.80
N LEU A 72 87.67 26.04 42.26
CA LEU A 72 88.00 25.58 40.90
C LEU A 72 87.96 24.05 40.80
N LYS A 73 88.53 23.34 41.79
CA LYS A 73 88.50 21.88 41.86
C LYS A 73 87.05 21.36 41.96
N ASP A 74 86.22 21.99 42.79
CA ASP A 74 84.84 21.57 42.98
C ASP A 74 83.96 21.94 41.78
N ALA A 75 84.16 23.10 41.16
CA ALA A 75 83.50 23.47 39.91
C ALA A 75 83.83 22.47 38.79
N LYS A 76 85.10 22.03 38.67
CA LYS A 76 85.51 20.99 37.71
C LYS A 76 84.83 19.65 37.99
N ARG A 77 84.78 19.22 39.26
CA ARG A 77 84.08 17.98 39.67
C ARG A 77 82.59 18.05 39.36
N GLN A 78 81.96 19.18 39.69
CA GLN A 78 80.54 19.40 39.49
C GLN A 78 80.19 19.48 38.00
N ALA A 79 81.03 20.11 37.19
CA ALA A 79 80.89 20.11 35.73
C ALA A 79 80.94 18.68 35.16
N ALA A 80 81.88 17.84 35.61
CA ALA A 80 81.96 16.44 35.19
C ALA A 80 80.72 15.64 35.60
N LEU A 81 80.23 15.81 36.83
CA LEU A 81 78.99 15.18 37.31
C LEU A 81 77.75 15.65 36.51
N ASN A 82 77.67 16.94 36.19
CA ASN A 82 76.58 17.52 35.41
C ASN A 82 76.58 16.96 33.98
N VAL A 83 77.74 16.84 33.33
CA VAL A 83 77.86 16.19 32.02
C VAL A 83 77.35 14.75 32.06
N GLN A 84 77.69 13.99 33.11
CA GLN A 84 77.17 12.63 33.28
C GLN A 84 75.65 12.60 33.49
N ARG A 85 75.10 13.51 34.30
CA ARG A 85 73.65 13.64 34.52
C ARG A 85 72.91 13.98 33.23
N ILE A 86 73.42 14.94 32.45
CA ILE A 86 72.86 15.34 31.15
C ILE A 86 72.85 14.14 30.19
N ARG A 87 73.94 13.38 30.11
CA ARG A 87 73.99 12.15 29.29
C ARG A 87 72.95 11.10 29.72
N LYS A 88 72.78 10.88 31.03
CA LYS A 88 71.76 9.96 31.55
C LYS A 88 70.35 10.44 31.21
N MET A 89 70.10 11.73 31.34
CA MET A 89 68.82 12.36 30.99
C MET A 89 68.47 12.12 29.52
N TYR A 90 69.39 12.41 28.59
CA TYR A 90 69.16 12.16 27.15
C TYR A 90 68.91 10.68 26.85
N LYS A 91 69.64 9.75 27.50
CA LYS A 91 69.38 8.31 27.36
C LYS A 91 68.00 7.87 27.86
N ILE A 92 67.44 8.55 28.85
CA ILE A 92 66.09 8.28 29.35
C ILE A 92 65.06 8.89 28.40
N GLN A 93 65.26 10.13 27.96
CA GLN A 93 64.39 10.81 27.02
C GLN A 93 64.25 10.03 25.70
N GLU A 94 65.35 9.50 25.17
CA GLU A 94 65.32 8.70 23.94
C GLU A 94 64.54 7.39 24.13
N ARG A 95 64.71 6.72 25.28
CA ARG A 95 63.92 5.52 25.62
C ARG A 95 62.43 5.82 25.74
N LEU A 96 62.08 6.95 26.36
CA LEU A 96 60.69 7.40 26.45
C LEU A 96 60.12 7.71 25.06
N ARG A 97 60.87 8.41 24.20
CA ARG A 97 60.44 8.73 22.84
C ARG A 97 60.14 7.46 22.04
N LYS A 98 61.02 6.46 22.09
CA LYS A 98 60.80 5.16 21.43
C LYS A 98 59.51 4.49 21.91
N ARG A 99 59.31 4.41 23.23
CA ARG A 99 58.07 3.86 23.82
C ARG A 99 56.83 4.65 23.41
N PHE A 100 56.90 5.98 23.33
CA PHE A 100 55.78 6.80 22.87
C PHE A 100 55.43 6.51 21.41
N VAL A 101 56.42 6.34 20.54
CA VAL A 101 56.19 5.97 19.13
C VAL A 101 55.56 4.58 19.03
N GLU A 102 56.07 3.61 19.80
CA GLU A 102 55.50 2.25 19.86
C GLU A 102 54.05 2.26 20.35
N VAL A 103 53.75 2.96 21.44
CA VAL A 103 52.39 3.06 21.99
C VAL A 103 51.45 3.78 21.03
N ASN A 104 51.90 4.85 20.38
CA ASN A 104 51.08 5.56 19.41
C ASN A 104 50.79 4.71 18.17
N GLY A 105 51.79 3.95 17.69
CA GLY A 105 51.60 2.94 16.64
C GLY A 105 50.56 1.90 17.05
N PHE A 106 50.68 1.35 18.26
CA PHE A 106 49.74 0.38 18.80
C PHE A 106 48.30 0.93 18.91
N ILE A 107 48.13 2.16 19.40
CA ILE A 107 46.80 2.80 19.50
C ILE A 107 46.20 2.97 18.11
N LYS A 108 47.00 3.37 17.11
CA LYS A 108 46.54 3.50 15.73
C LYS A 108 46.11 2.14 15.16
N ASP A 109 46.90 1.10 15.35
CA ASP A 109 46.57 -0.26 14.91
C ASP A 109 45.28 -0.78 15.58
N CYS A 110 45.12 -0.53 16.88
CA CYS A 110 43.89 -0.87 17.59
C CYS A 110 42.67 -0.11 17.04
N ALA A 111 42.83 1.18 16.74
CA ALA A 111 41.76 1.98 16.15
C ALA A 111 41.38 1.47 14.74
N ASP A 112 42.37 1.13 13.92
CA ASP A 112 42.16 0.62 12.57
C ASP A 112 41.50 -0.77 12.60
N LYS A 113 41.97 -1.67 13.48
CA LYS A 113 41.33 -2.99 13.71
C LYS A 113 39.90 -2.85 14.20
N LYS A 114 39.63 -1.92 15.12
CA LYS A 114 38.28 -1.64 15.59
C LYS A 114 37.38 -1.17 14.45
N ARG A 115 37.83 -0.21 13.63
CA ARG A 115 37.06 0.26 12.48
C ARG A 115 36.78 -0.86 11.47
N SER A 116 37.75 -1.73 11.23
CA SER A 116 37.55 -2.89 10.35
C SER A 116 36.52 -3.86 10.92
N ALA A 117 36.61 -4.18 12.20
CA ALA A 117 35.65 -5.06 12.88
C ALA A 117 34.25 -4.44 12.89
N ASP A 118 34.12 -3.15 13.21
CA ASP A 118 32.84 -2.44 13.19
C ASP A 118 32.22 -2.43 11.78
N LYS A 119 33.04 -2.32 10.73
CA LYS A 119 32.58 -2.42 9.35
C LYS A 119 32.01 -3.81 9.04
N SER A 120 32.76 -4.87 9.37
CA SER A 120 32.30 -6.25 9.16
C SER A 120 31.05 -6.58 9.99
N ILE A 121 30.98 -6.12 11.24
CA ILE A 121 29.78 -6.28 12.07
C ILE A 121 28.58 -5.62 11.39
N ARG A 122 28.72 -4.41 10.86
CA ARG A 122 27.63 -3.72 10.15
C ARG A 122 27.18 -4.50 8.92
N GLU A 123 28.12 -4.94 8.09
CA GLU A 123 27.81 -5.75 6.90
C GLU A 123 27.05 -7.02 7.27
N GLU A 124 27.53 -7.77 8.26
CA GLU A 124 26.86 -8.97 8.77
C GLU A 124 25.48 -8.67 9.38
N THR A 125 25.32 -7.57 10.12
CA THR A 125 24.00 -7.20 10.68
C THR A 125 22.98 -6.87 9.61
N VAL A 126 23.40 -6.28 8.49
CA VAL A 126 22.52 -6.01 7.33
C VAL A 126 22.10 -7.33 6.68
N LEU A 127 23.06 -8.21 6.40
CA LEU A 127 22.78 -9.54 5.84
C LEU A 127 21.87 -10.37 6.75
N HIS A 128 22.10 -10.35 8.07
CA HIS A 128 21.23 -11.02 9.03
C HIS A 128 19.80 -10.46 9.02
N ALA A 129 19.63 -9.15 8.87
CA ALA A 129 18.31 -8.54 8.78
C ALA A 129 17.58 -8.97 7.50
N GLU A 130 18.28 -9.02 6.36
CA GLU A 130 17.74 -9.50 5.08
C GLU A 130 17.31 -10.96 5.15
N VAL A 131 18.20 -11.85 5.62
CA VAL A 131 17.91 -13.28 5.78
C VAL A 131 16.76 -13.51 6.77
N THR A 132 16.69 -12.73 7.86
CA THR A 132 15.58 -12.84 8.83
C THR A 132 14.25 -12.48 8.16
N LYS A 133 14.24 -11.45 7.32
CA LYS A 133 13.05 -11.06 6.57
C LYS A 133 12.60 -12.17 5.61
N GLU A 134 13.52 -12.76 4.84
CA GLU A 134 13.21 -13.88 3.96
C GLU A 134 12.69 -15.10 4.72
N ILE A 135 13.29 -15.42 5.88
CA ILE A 135 12.82 -16.51 6.75
C ILE A 135 11.38 -16.25 7.20
N ASP A 136 11.04 -15.02 7.58
CA ASP A 136 9.70 -14.69 8.03
C ASP A 136 8.69 -14.71 6.87
N GLU A 137 9.08 -14.26 5.67
CA GLU A 137 8.28 -14.45 4.45
C GLU A 137 8.00 -15.94 4.20
N PHE A 138 9.03 -16.80 4.22
CA PHE A 138 8.83 -18.24 4.04
C PHE A 138 7.97 -18.88 5.14
N LYS A 139 8.11 -18.45 6.40
CA LYS A 139 7.23 -18.92 7.48
C LYS A 139 5.77 -18.57 7.22
N THR A 140 5.49 -17.35 6.73
CA THR A 140 4.11 -16.96 6.38
C THR A 140 3.55 -17.80 5.24
N SER A 141 4.32 -18.01 4.16
CA SER A 141 3.90 -18.90 3.06
C SER A 141 3.68 -20.34 3.51
N ILE A 142 4.53 -20.88 4.39
CA ILE A 142 4.34 -22.22 4.98
C ILE A 142 3.06 -22.27 5.81
N ALA A 143 2.77 -21.22 6.58
CA ALA A 143 1.54 -21.14 7.37
C ALA A 143 0.30 -21.16 6.45
N GLU A 144 0.29 -20.37 5.38
CA GLU A 144 -0.80 -20.37 4.38
C GLU A 144 -0.96 -21.73 3.69
N LEU A 145 0.14 -22.37 3.29
CA LEU A 145 0.08 -23.71 2.71
C LEU A 145 -0.43 -24.75 3.72
N SER A 146 -0.12 -24.57 5.01
CA SER A 146 -0.61 -25.46 6.06
C SER A 146 -2.12 -25.32 6.26
N THR A 147 -2.67 -24.09 6.26
CA THR A 147 -4.11 -23.86 6.36
C THR A 147 -4.82 -24.39 5.12
N PHE A 148 -4.30 -24.13 3.92
CA PHE A 148 -4.80 -24.69 2.68
C PHE A 148 -4.82 -26.23 2.71
N ARG A 149 -3.73 -26.86 3.17
CA ARG A 149 -3.66 -28.31 3.32
C ARG A 149 -4.72 -28.85 4.28
N THR A 150 -4.97 -28.16 5.40
CA THR A 150 -6.04 -28.58 6.32
C THR A 150 -7.42 -28.45 5.72
N ALA A 151 -7.68 -27.38 4.96
CA ALA A 151 -8.93 -27.19 4.24
C ALA A 151 -9.12 -28.28 3.16
N LEU A 152 -8.08 -28.57 2.38
CA LEU A 152 -8.11 -29.63 1.37
C LEU A 152 -8.34 -31.01 1.99
N LYS A 153 -7.71 -31.31 3.13
CA LYS A 153 -8.00 -32.55 3.86
C LYS A 153 -9.46 -32.64 4.30
N ALA A 154 -10.03 -31.53 4.76
CA ALA A 154 -11.43 -31.48 5.16
C ALA A 154 -12.37 -31.69 3.97
N THR A 155 -12.09 -31.07 2.81
CA THR A 155 -12.91 -31.28 1.60
C THR A 155 -12.79 -32.71 1.07
N VAL A 156 -11.58 -33.28 1.05
CA VAL A 156 -11.39 -34.70 0.69
C VAL A 156 -12.17 -35.62 1.63
N ALA A 157 -12.18 -35.34 2.94
CA ALA A 157 -12.97 -36.10 3.90
C ALA A 157 -14.49 -35.98 3.66
N GLN A 158 -14.97 -34.82 3.21
CA GLN A 158 -16.37 -34.63 2.83
C GLN A 158 -16.76 -35.45 1.59
N PHE A 159 -15.84 -35.60 0.63
CA PHE A 159 -16.12 -36.33 -0.61
C PHE A 159 -15.88 -37.85 -0.51
N GLN A 160 -15.14 -38.30 0.50
CA GLN A 160 -14.81 -39.72 0.71
C GLN A 160 -16.03 -40.67 0.76
N PRO A 161 -17.19 -40.32 1.34
CA PRO A 161 -18.36 -41.19 1.31
C PRO A 161 -18.91 -41.38 -0.11
N TYR A 162 -18.90 -40.35 -0.95
CA TYR A 162 -19.38 -40.45 -2.34
C TYR A 162 -18.44 -41.28 -3.19
N GLU A 163 -17.12 -41.15 -3.00
CA GLU A 163 -16.12 -41.99 -3.64
C GLU A 163 -16.33 -43.47 -3.32
N ARG A 164 -16.59 -43.80 -2.04
CA ARG A 164 -16.95 -45.17 -1.62
C ARG A 164 -18.18 -45.70 -2.33
N VAL A 165 -19.24 -44.89 -2.46
CA VAL A 165 -20.45 -45.30 -3.18
C VAL A 165 -20.16 -45.55 -4.66
N LEU A 166 -19.35 -44.71 -5.31
CA LEU A 166 -18.96 -44.92 -6.71
C LEU A 166 -18.16 -46.22 -6.88
N GLU A 167 -17.23 -46.49 -5.98
CA GLU A 167 -16.49 -47.76 -5.97
C GLU A 167 -17.40 -48.97 -5.74
N GLU A 168 -18.40 -48.88 -4.86
CA GLU A 168 -19.39 -49.93 -4.61
C GLU A 168 -20.27 -50.17 -5.85
N VAL A 169 -20.74 -49.11 -6.51
CA VAL A 169 -21.55 -49.22 -7.74
C VAL A 169 -20.76 -49.87 -8.87
N VAL A 170 -19.48 -49.51 -9.03
CA VAL A 170 -18.58 -50.16 -10.01
C VAL A 170 -18.34 -51.63 -9.67
N LYS A 171 -18.30 -52.00 -8.38
CA LYS A 171 -18.16 -53.41 -7.97
C LYS A 171 -19.43 -54.23 -8.19
N VAL A 172 -20.60 -53.63 -7.99
CA VAL A 172 -21.90 -54.31 -8.10
C VAL A 172 -22.38 -54.40 -9.54
N SER A 173 -22.07 -53.41 -10.38
CA SER A 173 -22.54 -53.39 -11.76
C SER A 173 -21.40 -53.65 -12.75
N ASP A 174 -21.58 -54.62 -13.64
CA ASP A 174 -20.65 -54.91 -14.74
C ASP A 174 -20.70 -53.85 -15.87
N ILE A 175 -21.53 -52.81 -15.69
CA ILE A 175 -21.82 -51.78 -16.69
C ILE A 175 -20.71 -50.72 -16.74
N PHE A 176 -20.00 -50.52 -15.63
CA PHE A 176 -18.96 -49.51 -15.49
C PHE A 176 -17.59 -50.17 -15.32
N ILE A 177 -16.60 -49.72 -16.09
CA ILE A 177 -15.24 -50.25 -16.04
C ILE A 177 -14.41 -49.57 -14.94
N SER A 178 -14.75 -48.32 -14.62
CA SER A 178 -14.05 -47.48 -13.64
C SER A 178 -15.00 -46.46 -13.04
N SER A 179 -14.72 -46.00 -11.82
CA SER A 179 -15.46 -44.89 -11.18
C SER A 179 -15.49 -43.64 -12.07
N LYS A 180 -14.44 -43.43 -12.87
CA LYS A 180 -14.38 -42.33 -13.85
C LYS A 180 -15.36 -42.52 -15.02
N ASP A 181 -15.49 -43.73 -15.56
CA ASP A 181 -16.47 -44.05 -16.62
C ASP A 181 -17.91 -43.90 -16.11
N CYS A 182 -18.17 -44.22 -14.84
CA CYS A 182 -19.45 -43.95 -14.19
C CYS A 182 -19.74 -42.43 -14.14
N ILE A 183 -18.78 -41.62 -13.71
CA ILE A 183 -18.94 -40.15 -13.65
C ILE A 183 -19.14 -39.57 -15.04
N ASP A 184 -18.29 -39.91 -16.01
CA ASP A 184 -18.34 -39.35 -17.37
C ASP A 184 -19.68 -39.65 -18.07
N ARG A 185 -20.26 -40.84 -17.85
CA ARG A 185 -21.59 -41.19 -18.36
C ARG A 185 -22.72 -40.45 -17.63
N CYS A 186 -22.63 -40.29 -16.32
CA CYS A 186 -23.59 -39.49 -15.56
C CYS A 186 -23.56 -38.02 -16.00
N ASP A 187 -22.38 -37.47 -16.27
CA ASP A 187 -22.21 -36.10 -16.78
C ASP A 187 -22.81 -35.96 -18.19
N ALA A 188 -22.56 -36.92 -19.09
CA ALA A 188 -23.16 -36.94 -20.41
C ALA A 188 -24.71 -37.01 -20.33
N LEU A 189 -25.25 -37.82 -19.42
CA LEU A 189 -26.70 -37.90 -19.19
C LEU A 189 -27.27 -36.60 -18.60
N MET A 190 -26.57 -35.97 -17.66
CA MET A 190 -26.99 -34.68 -17.11
C MET A 190 -26.98 -33.57 -18.18
N LEU A 191 -25.94 -33.50 -19.00
CA LEU A 191 -25.87 -32.53 -20.10
C LEU A 191 -27.00 -32.76 -21.12
N ALA A 192 -27.24 -34.01 -21.51
CA ALA A 192 -28.36 -34.37 -22.38
C ALA A 192 -29.71 -33.98 -21.75
N GLN A 193 -29.89 -34.18 -20.45
CA GLN A 193 -31.11 -33.80 -19.74
C GLN A 193 -31.34 -32.27 -19.75
N VAL A 194 -30.29 -31.49 -19.56
CA VAL A 194 -30.34 -30.02 -19.64
C VAL A 194 -30.72 -29.57 -21.06
N GLU A 195 -30.12 -30.17 -22.08
CA GLU A 195 -30.42 -29.85 -23.48
C GLU A 195 -31.85 -30.22 -23.87
N ILE A 196 -32.34 -31.41 -23.47
CA ILE A 196 -33.73 -31.83 -23.67
C ILE A 196 -34.68 -30.83 -22.99
N ASN A 197 -34.40 -30.42 -21.76
CA ASN A 197 -35.24 -29.46 -21.05
C ASN A 197 -35.28 -28.09 -21.75
N LYS A 198 -34.14 -27.63 -22.28
CA LYS A 198 -34.05 -26.39 -23.05
C LYS A 198 -34.82 -26.48 -24.38
N LEU A 199 -34.69 -27.58 -25.12
CA LEU A 199 -35.45 -27.79 -26.35
C LEU A 199 -36.95 -27.90 -26.08
N LYS A 200 -37.33 -28.59 -24.99
CA LYS A 200 -38.73 -28.70 -24.57
C LYS A 200 -39.35 -27.34 -24.26
N SER A 201 -38.65 -26.46 -23.54
CA SER A 201 -39.16 -25.12 -23.23
C SER A 201 -39.27 -24.26 -24.49
N GLN A 202 -38.29 -24.33 -25.39
CA GLN A 202 -38.36 -23.65 -26.69
C GLN A 202 -39.55 -24.11 -27.51
N LYS A 203 -39.79 -25.42 -27.62
CA LYS A 203 -40.92 -25.97 -28.39
C LYS A 203 -42.27 -25.63 -27.77
N LEU A 204 -42.36 -25.56 -26.44
CA LEU A 204 -43.58 -25.08 -25.78
C LEU A 204 -43.87 -23.62 -26.14
N ASN A 205 -42.86 -22.75 -26.08
CA ASN A 205 -43.02 -21.34 -26.46
C ASN A 205 -43.42 -21.19 -27.94
N GLU A 206 -42.80 -21.94 -28.86
CA GLU A 206 -43.19 -21.93 -30.28
C GLU A 206 -44.67 -22.34 -30.48
N ILE A 207 -45.15 -23.35 -29.74
CA ILE A 207 -46.54 -23.80 -29.78
C ILE A 207 -47.47 -22.71 -29.24
N GLU A 208 -47.11 -22.05 -28.14
CA GLU A 208 -47.86 -20.94 -27.54
C GLU A 208 -48.00 -19.78 -28.55
N GLU A 209 -46.90 -19.37 -29.19
CA GLU A 209 -46.88 -18.33 -30.21
C GLU A 209 -47.70 -18.71 -31.46
N MET A 210 -47.64 -19.97 -31.89
CA MET A 210 -48.48 -20.45 -33.00
C MET A 210 -49.97 -20.42 -32.63
N ARG A 211 -50.32 -20.83 -31.41
CA ARG A 211 -51.70 -20.77 -30.90
C ARG A 211 -52.19 -19.34 -30.87
N GLN A 212 -51.39 -18.40 -30.36
CA GLN A 212 -51.75 -16.99 -30.31
C GLN A 212 -51.96 -16.42 -31.71
N ARG A 213 -51.04 -16.67 -32.65
CA ARG A 213 -51.19 -16.24 -34.06
C ARG A 213 -52.40 -16.85 -34.74
N MET A 214 -52.71 -18.13 -34.47
CA MET A 214 -53.90 -18.78 -35.01
C MET A 214 -55.18 -18.15 -34.46
N TRP A 215 -55.23 -17.89 -33.15
CA TRP A 215 -56.33 -17.19 -32.50
C TRP A 215 -56.55 -15.78 -33.07
N GLU A 216 -55.48 -15.01 -33.27
CA GLU A 216 -55.54 -13.68 -33.88
C GLU A 216 -56.10 -13.74 -35.30
N LYS A 217 -55.65 -14.71 -36.13
CA LYS A 217 -56.18 -14.90 -37.48
C LYS A 217 -57.65 -15.28 -37.50
N ILE A 218 -58.07 -16.22 -36.65
CA ILE A 218 -59.48 -16.62 -36.54
C ILE A 218 -60.34 -15.43 -36.09
N LEU A 219 -59.88 -14.68 -35.08
CA LEU A 219 -60.60 -13.50 -34.59
C LEU A 219 -60.71 -12.41 -35.67
N SER A 220 -59.64 -12.17 -36.44
CA SER A 220 -59.68 -11.25 -37.59
C SER A 220 -60.70 -11.72 -38.62
N ALA A 221 -60.66 -12.98 -39.03
CA ALA A 221 -61.61 -13.53 -40.00
C ALA A 221 -63.06 -13.45 -39.51
N CYS A 222 -63.31 -13.70 -38.22
CA CYS A 222 -64.63 -13.51 -37.61
C CYS A 222 -65.08 -12.04 -37.63
N LYS A 223 -64.17 -11.09 -37.36
CA LYS A 223 -64.48 -9.66 -37.45
C LYS A 223 -64.79 -9.25 -38.90
N ASP A 224 -64.00 -9.71 -39.86
CA ASP A 224 -64.16 -9.39 -41.28
C ASP A 224 -65.46 -9.97 -41.85
N THR A 225 -65.81 -11.20 -41.46
CA THR A 225 -67.10 -11.79 -41.85
C THR A 225 -68.27 -11.05 -41.21
N THR A 226 -68.18 -10.71 -39.92
CA THR A 226 -69.24 -9.94 -39.22
C THR A 226 -69.43 -8.55 -39.83
N SER A 227 -68.33 -7.86 -40.18
CA SER A 227 -68.41 -6.55 -40.82
C SER A 227 -69.01 -6.64 -42.23
N LEU A 228 -68.67 -7.68 -43.00
CA LEU A 228 -69.27 -7.95 -44.31
C LEU A 228 -70.78 -8.22 -44.20
N TYR A 229 -71.21 -9.07 -43.27
CA TYR A 229 -72.63 -9.32 -43.01
C TYR A 229 -73.40 -8.05 -42.64
N ASN A 230 -72.82 -7.17 -41.82
CA ASN A 230 -73.44 -5.90 -41.46
C ASN A 230 -73.56 -4.97 -42.69
N LEU A 231 -72.51 -4.88 -43.51
CA LEU A 231 -72.51 -4.07 -44.73
C LEU A 231 -73.57 -4.56 -45.73
N ASP A 232 -73.67 -5.87 -45.94
CA ASP A 232 -74.67 -6.46 -46.83
C ASP A 232 -76.10 -6.23 -46.31
N LYS A 233 -76.31 -6.29 -44.99
CA LYS A 233 -77.57 -5.94 -44.35
C LYS A 233 -77.97 -4.48 -44.59
N GLU A 234 -77.02 -3.55 -44.43
CA GLU A 234 -77.25 -2.12 -44.71
C GLU A 234 -77.60 -1.89 -46.19
N ARG A 235 -76.84 -2.48 -47.11
CA ARG A 235 -77.11 -2.41 -48.56
C ARG A 235 -78.51 -2.94 -48.93
N MET A 236 -78.94 -4.04 -48.32
CA MET A 236 -80.28 -4.59 -48.54
C MET A 236 -81.36 -3.60 -48.05
N PHE A 237 -81.19 -3.00 -46.88
CA PHE A 237 -82.14 -2.02 -46.36
C PHE A 237 -82.24 -0.77 -47.23
N ASP A 238 -81.12 -0.27 -47.75
CA ASP A 238 -81.13 0.84 -48.70
C ASP A 238 -81.87 0.47 -49.99
N GLY A 239 -81.62 -0.74 -50.52
CA GLY A 239 -82.33 -1.25 -51.70
C GLY A 239 -83.85 -1.32 -51.49
N ILE A 240 -84.30 -1.82 -50.35
CA ILE A 240 -85.73 -1.87 -49.95
C ILE A 240 -86.31 -0.45 -49.89
N GLN A 241 -85.60 0.50 -49.29
CA GLN A 241 -86.07 1.89 -49.21
C GLN A 241 -86.16 2.57 -50.57
N ILE A 242 -85.20 2.33 -51.47
CA ILE A 242 -85.22 2.85 -52.83
C ILE A 242 -86.45 2.31 -53.58
N LEU A 243 -86.69 1.00 -53.52
CA LEU A 243 -87.85 0.34 -54.12
C LEU A 243 -89.17 0.95 -53.60
N TYR A 244 -89.29 1.11 -52.28
CA TYR A 244 -90.46 1.75 -51.67
C TYR A 244 -90.71 3.15 -52.22
N ARG A 245 -89.67 4.00 -52.26
CA ARG A 245 -89.76 5.37 -52.78
C ARG A 245 -90.16 5.38 -54.26
N MET A 246 -89.62 4.46 -55.06
CA MET A 246 -89.97 4.33 -56.48
C MET A 246 -91.45 3.94 -56.68
N LEU A 247 -91.95 2.96 -55.92
CA LEU A 247 -93.33 2.52 -56.00
C LEU A 247 -94.31 3.61 -55.54
N CYS A 248 -93.98 4.33 -54.46
CA CYS A 248 -94.76 5.49 -54.01
C CYS A 248 -94.82 6.57 -55.11
N LYS A 249 -93.68 6.89 -55.74
CA LYS A 249 -93.62 7.86 -56.85
C LYS A 249 -94.46 7.44 -58.05
N ARG A 250 -94.51 6.14 -58.40
CA ARG A 250 -95.34 5.63 -59.50
C ARG A 250 -96.84 5.85 -59.26
N ARG A 251 -97.28 5.78 -58.02
CA ARG A 251 -98.67 6.03 -57.59
C ARG A 251 -98.97 7.49 -57.28
N ASP A 252 -97.99 8.37 -57.44
CA ASP A 252 -98.05 9.79 -57.04
C ASP A 252 -98.36 9.97 -55.54
N ILE A 253 -97.85 9.06 -54.70
CA ILE A 253 -97.98 9.10 -53.23
C ILE A 253 -96.67 9.59 -52.62
N VAL A 254 -96.76 10.47 -51.62
CA VAL A 254 -95.59 10.90 -50.84
C VAL A 254 -95.17 9.77 -49.90
N PRO A 255 -93.90 9.32 -49.91
CA PRO A 255 -93.41 8.31 -48.97
C PRO A 255 -93.63 8.75 -47.52
N SER A 256 -94.35 7.96 -46.74
CA SER A 256 -94.75 8.29 -45.36
C SER A 256 -94.09 7.43 -44.29
N TYR A 257 -93.62 6.23 -44.66
CA TYR A 257 -92.94 5.33 -43.72
C TYR A 257 -91.45 5.69 -43.57
N HIS A 258 -90.96 5.60 -42.34
CA HIS A 258 -89.56 5.86 -42.03
C HIS A 258 -88.69 4.62 -42.20
N SER A 259 -87.38 4.83 -42.33
CA SER A 259 -86.36 3.79 -42.60
C SER A 259 -86.36 2.63 -41.59
N TYR A 260 -86.79 2.84 -40.35
CA TYR A 260 -86.87 1.80 -39.32
C TYR A 260 -88.18 1.00 -39.36
N GLU A 261 -89.19 1.44 -40.11
CA GLU A 261 -90.48 0.76 -40.26
C GLU A 261 -90.47 -0.24 -41.42
N ILE A 262 -89.41 -1.05 -41.50
CA ILE A 262 -89.11 -1.92 -42.65
C ILE A 262 -90.21 -2.94 -42.90
N ASP A 263 -90.82 -3.49 -41.86
CA ASP A 263 -91.91 -4.47 -42.00
C ASP A 263 -93.14 -3.87 -42.70
N LYS A 264 -93.46 -2.60 -42.38
CA LYS A 264 -94.56 -1.86 -43.02
C LYS A 264 -94.21 -1.51 -44.47
N ILE A 265 -92.96 -1.07 -44.69
CA ILE A 265 -92.43 -0.78 -46.03
C ILE A 265 -92.49 -2.03 -46.90
N MET A 266 -91.99 -3.17 -46.42
CA MET A 266 -91.97 -4.43 -47.15
C MET A 266 -93.39 -4.94 -47.43
N SER A 267 -94.30 -4.83 -46.46
CA SER A 267 -95.71 -5.20 -46.65
C SER A 267 -96.38 -4.36 -47.76
N PHE A 268 -96.05 -3.07 -47.83
CA PHE A 268 -96.49 -2.19 -48.90
C PHE A 268 -95.89 -2.60 -50.25
N ILE A 269 -94.57 -2.79 -50.33
CA ILE A 269 -93.88 -3.24 -51.55
C ILE A 269 -94.48 -4.55 -52.05
N MET A 270 -94.63 -5.56 -51.19
CA MET A 270 -95.17 -6.87 -51.56
C MET A 270 -96.58 -6.75 -52.13
N ARG A 271 -97.47 -5.99 -51.46
CA ARG A 271 -98.84 -5.78 -51.94
C ARG A 271 -98.86 -5.10 -53.31
N GLU A 272 -98.04 -4.07 -53.49
CA GLU A 272 -97.98 -3.34 -54.75
C GLU A 272 -97.37 -4.19 -55.87
N MET A 273 -96.30 -4.95 -55.58
CA MET A 273 -95.71 -5.88 -56.54
C MET A 273 -96.70 -6.97 -56.98
N SER A 274 -97.47 -7.56 -56.05
CA SER A 274 -98.53 -8.52 -56.40
C SER A 274 -99.58 -7.89 -57.31
N LEU A 275 -100.01 -6.65 -57.04
CA LEU A 275 -100.94 -5.92 -57.92
C LEU A 275 -100.33 -5.72 -59.32
N LEU A 276 -99.07 -5.29 -59.41
CA LEU A 276 -98.38 -5.10 -60.69
C LEU A 276 -98.24 -6.40 -61.48
N SER A 277 -97.94 -7.51 -60.80
CA SER A 277 -97.89 -8.83 -61.41
C SER A 277 -99.26 -9.27 -61.92
N SER A 278 -100.34 -9.05 -61.15
CA SER A 278 -101.71 -9.35 -61.61
C SER A 278 -102.10 -8.52 -62.84
N VAL A 279 -101.75 -7.21 -62.86
CA VAL A 279 -102.00 -6.35 -64.03
C VAL A 279 -101.19 -6.80 -65.24
N LEU A 280 -99.93 -7.19 -65.07
CA LEU A 280 -99.12 -7.75 -66.16
C LEU A 280 -99.74 -9.05 -66.70
N GLN A 281 -100.21 -9.94 -65.83
CA GLN A 281 -100.85 -11.20 -66.20
C GLN A 281 -102.18 -10.98 -66.95
N GLU A 282 -102.97 -9.98 -66.57
CA GLU A 282 -104.18 -9.57 -67.31
C GLU A 282 -103.84 -8.93 -68.66
N LEU A 283 -102.77 -8.13 -68.75
CA LEU A 283 -102.30 -7.56 -70.02
C LEU A 283 -101.74 -8.62 -70.97
N GLU A 284 -101.08 -9.65 -70.43
CA GLU A 284 -100.61 -10.81 -71.19
C GLU A 284 -101.77 -11.71 -71.64
N SER A 285 -102.77 -11.93 -70.78
CA SER A 285 -104.00 -12.67 -71.14
C SER A 285 -104.83 -11.93 -72.20
N ASN A 286 -104.94 -10.60 -72.11
CA ASN A 286 -105.62 -9.77 -73.13
C ASN A 286 -104.86 -9.68 -74.46
N LYS A 287 -103.56 -9.99 -74.50
CA LYS A 287 -102.82 -10.14 -75.77
C LYS A 287 -103.08 -11.50 -76.44
N GLY A 288 -103.53 -12.51 -75.69
CA GLY A 288 -103.93 -13.83 -76.21
C GLY A 288 -105.25 -13.82 -76.99
N ASP A 289 -106.21 -12.98 -76.60
CA ASP A 289 -107.59 -13.00 -77.15
C ASP A 289 -107.85 -12.04 -78.32
N LYS A 290 -106.81 -11.43 -78.93
CA LYS A 290 -106.94 -10.50 -80.07
C LYS A 290 -106.17 -10.85 -81.35
N VAL A 291 -105.77 -12.12 -81.57
CA VAL A 291 -105.18 -12.56 -82.86
C VAL A 291 -105.87 -13.82 -83.44
N GLY A 292 -107.04 -14.19 -82.93
CA GLY A 292 -107.70 -15.46 -83.23
C GLY A 292 -109.08 -15.43 -83.89
N ALA A 293 -109.53 -14.36 -84.58
CA ALA A 293 -110.69 -14.43 -85.48
C ALA A 293 -110.83 -13.15 -86.35
N GLY A 294 -110.62 -13.26 -87.67
CA GLY A 294 -110.99 -12.20 -88.63
C GLY A 294 -110.18 -12.20 -89.93
N ARG A 295 -110.61 -12.99 -90.92
CA ARG A 295 -110.20 -12.93 -92.33
C ARG A 295 -111.25 -12.14 -93.13
N MET A 296 -110.81 -11.41 -94.16
CA MET A 296 -111.57 -10.85 -95.31
C MET A 296 -112.23 -9.47 -95.12
N CYS A 297 -111.58 -8.40 -95.58
CA CYS A 297 -111.65 -7.82 -96.93
C CYS A 297 -110.45 -6.86 -97.12
#